data_AF-A0A942GJI7-F1
#
_entry.id   AF-A0A942GJI7-F1
#
_cell.length_a   1.000
_cell.length_b   1.000
_cell.length_c   1.000
_cell.angle_alpha   90.00
_cell.angle_beta   90.00
_cell.angle_gamma   90.00
#
_symmetry.space_group_name_H-M   'P 1'
#
loop_
_entity.id
_entity.type
_entity.pdbx_description
1 polymer ?
#
loop_
_entity_poly.entity_id
_entity_poly.type
_entity_poly.pdbx_seq_one_letter_code
_entity_poly.pdbx_strand_id
1 'polypeptide(L)'
;MKLMEYEGKQLFFEAGIPVPRGLTVSDSGAVGDAAGEIGLPVVVKAQVLSGGRGKRGGIKVVNSIGEAQEIASALFNDGLTGEPVSKVLVE
;
A
#
# COMPACT_ATOMS: atom_id res chain seq x y z
N MET A 1 -7.83 19.38 6.89
CA MET A 1 -7.12 18.14 7.32
C MET A 1 -6.89 17.30 6.07
N LYS A 2 -5.74 16.63 5.95
CA LYS A 2 -5.46 15.66 4.87
C LYS A 2 -5.52 14.26 5.45
N LEU A 3 -6.09 13.31 4.70
CA LEU A 3 -6.18 11.89 5.07
C LEU A 3 -5.31 11.07 4.13
N MET A 4 -4.75 9.98 4.66
CA MET A 4 -4.15 8.93 3.84
C MET A 4 -5.24 8.13 3.11
N GLU A 5 -4.84 7.41 2.05
CA GLU A 5 -5.78 6.60 1.27
C GLU A 5 -6.49 5.55 2.12
N TYR A 6 -5.77 4.85 3.00
CA TYR A 6 -6.36 3.82 3.88
C TYR A 6 -7.40 4.41 4.86
N GLU A 7 -7.17 5.62 5.37
CA GLU A 7 -8.10 6.32 6.28
C GLU A 7 -9.37 6.73 5.55
N GLY A 8 -9.22 7.29 4.34
CA GLY A 8 -10.36 7.61 3.49
C GLY A 8 -11.17 6.37 3.10
N LYS A 9 -10.50 5.26 2.79
CA LYS A 9 -11.17 3.98 2.48
C LYS A 9 -11.95 3.43 3.67
N GLN A 10 -11.42 3.56 4.89
CA GLN A 10 -12.13 3.17 6.09
C GLN A 10 -13.43 3.97 6.26
N LEU A 11 -13.38 5.29 6.07
CA LEU A 11 -14.58 6.14 6.12
C LEU A 11 -15.59 5.80 5.03
N PHE A 12 -15.11 5.49 3.81
CA PHE A 12 -15.99 5.05 2.72
C PHE A 12 -16.68 3.73 3.05
N PHE A 13 -15.94 2.77 3.59
CA PHE A 13 -16.49 1.49 4.03
C PHE A 13 -17.56 1.68 5.12
N GLU A 14 -17.29 2.50 6.14
CA GLU A 14 -18.24 2.84 7.21
C GLU A 14 -19.49 3.55 6.69
N ALA A 15 -19.35 4.33 5.61
CA ALA A 15 -20.47 4.98 4.93
C ALA A 15 -21.22 4.09 3.93
N GLY A 16 -20.85 2.80 3.81
CA GLY A 16 -21.46 1.85 2.89
C GLY A 16 -21.03 2.01 1.42
N ILE A 17 -19.99 2.80 1.16
CA ILE A 17 -19.38 2.92 -0.17
C ILE A 17 -18.39 1.76 -0.36
N PRO A 18 -18.57 0.91 -1.38
CA PRO A 18 -17.71 -0.25 -1.57
C PRO A 18 -16.28 0.20 -1.88
N VAL A 19 -15.33 -0.35 -1.14
CA VAL A 19 -13.90 -0.23 -1.38
C VAL A 19 -13.30 -1.62 -1.55
N PRO A 20 -12.25 -1.79 -2.37
CA PRO A 20 -11.55 -3.06 -2.44
C PRO A 20 -11.00 -3.46 -1.05
N ARG A 21 -10.96 -4.77 -0.79
CA ARG A 21 -10.34 -5.31 0.43
C ARG A 21 -8.85 -5.00 0.38
N GLY A 22 -8.33 -4.41 1.45
CA GLY A 22 -6.91 -4.14 1.56
C GLY A 22 -6.44 -4.14 3.01
N LEU A 23 -5.16 -4.41 3.20
CA LEU A 23 -4.50 -4.46 4.50
C LEU A 23 -3.35 -3.45 4.51
N THR A 24 -3.29 -2.65 5.58
CA THR A 24 -2.20 -1.69 5.75
C THR A 24 -1.15 -2.28 6.67
N VAL A 25 0.11 -2.22 6.23
CA VAL A 25 1.25 -2.78 6.96
C VAL A 25 2.36 -1.75 7.05
N SER A 26 3.14 -1.84 8.11
CA SER A 26 4.24 -0.91 8.43
C SER A 26 5.62 -1.60 8.40
N ASP A 27 5.66 -2.85 7.96
CA ASP A 27 6.85 -3.70 7.95
C ASP A 27 6.82 -4.60 6.70
N SER A 28 7.98 -4.84 6.08
CA SER A 28 8.06 -5.60 4.83
C SER A 28 7.80 -7.10 5.01
N GLY A 29 8.07 -7.67 6.18
CA GLY A 29 7.69 -9.05 6.50
C GLY A 29 6.17 -9.22 6.49
N ALA A 30 5.46 -8.32 7.16
CA ALA A 30 3.99 -8.32 7.23
C ALA A 30 3.29 -8.14 5.87
N VAL A 31 3.98 -7.58 4.87
CA VAL A 31 3.46 -7.45 3.49
C VAL A 31 3.22 -8.82 2.86
N GLY A 32 4.08 -9.80 3.15
CA GLY A 32 3.94 -11.15 2.62
C GLY A 32 2.69 -11.84 3.15
N ASP A 33 2.45 -11.72 4.45
CA ASP A 33 1.25 -12.25 5.10
C ASP A 33 -0.01 -11.57 4.55
N ALA A 34 0.01 -10.24 4.42
CA ALA A 34 -1.10 -9.49 3.84
C ALA A 34 -1.39 -9.90 2.38
N ALA A 35 -0.35 -10.10 1.56
CA ALA A 35 -0.50 -10.56 0.18
C ALA A 35 -1.06 -12.00 0.12
N GLY A 36 -0.63 -12.87 1.03
CA GLY A 36 -1.16 -14.23 1.16
C GLY A 36 -2.64 -14.26 1.59
N GLU A 37 -3.05 -13.36 2.48
CA GLU A 37 -4.42 -13.24 2.97
C GLU A 37 -5.39 -12.66 1.92
N ILE A 38 -4.92 -11.69 1.13
CA ILE A 38 -5.72 -11.07 0.06
C ILE A 38 -5.80 -12.00 -1.15
N GLY A 39 -4.68 -12.65 -1.50
CA GLY A 39 -4.55 -13.51 -2.67
C GLY A 39 -3.95 -12.77 -3.87
N LEU A 40 -2.99 -13.41 -4.53
CA LEU A 40 -2.27 -12.84 -5.68
C LEU A 40 -3.14 -12.82 -6.96
N PRO A 41 -2.91 -11.88 -7.88
CA PRO A 41 -1.98 -10.76 -7.78
C PRO A 41 -2.52 -9.65 -6.86
N VAL A 42 -1.62 -8.90 -6.21
CA VAL A 42 -1.97 -7.76 -5.35
C VAL A 42 -1.28 -6.48 -5.82
N VAL A 43 -1.71 -5.35 -5.29
CA VAL A 43 -1.16 -4.02 -5.53
C VAL A 43 -0.55 -3.49 -4.23
N VAL A 44 0.74 -3.21 -4.26
CA VAL A 44 1.45 -2.51 -3.18
C VAL A 44 1.41 -1.01 -3.44
N LYS A 45 0.82 -0.25 -2.50
CA LYS A 45 0.59 1.19 -2.63
C LYS A 45 1.21 1.95 -1.45
N ALA A 46 2.19 2.80 -1.73
CA ALA A 46 2.78 3.70 -0.75
C ALA A 46 1.74 4.65 -0.16
N GLN A 47 1.69 4.75 1.17
CA GLN A 47 0.83 5.71 1.88
C GLN A 47 1.59 7.02 2.11
N VAL A 48 1.36 7.98 1.21
CA VAL A 48 1.88 9.35 1.28
C VAL A 48 0.78 10.33 0.87
N LEU A 49 0.93 11.61 1.23
CA LEU A 49 -0.07 12.63 0.91
C LEU A 49 0.10 13.21 -0.50
N SER A 50 1.26 13.04 -1.14
CA SER A 50 1.45 13.50 -2.53
C SER A 50 0.82 12.56 -3.56
N GLY A 51 0.19 13.17 -4.56
CA GLY A 51 -0.33 12.49 -5.75
C GLY A 51 0.76 12.12 -6.76
N GLY A 52 0.43 11.30 -7.77
CA GLY A 52 1.39 10.88 -8.80
C GLY A 52 2.23 9.65 -8.43
N ARG A 53 1.82 8.89 -7.41
CA ARG A 53 2.52 7.68 -6.92
C ARG A 53 2.78 6.65 -8.02
N GLY A 54 1.81 6.38 -8.91
CA GLY A 54 1.99 5.40 -9.99
C GLY A 54 3.09 5.75 -11.00
N LYS A 55 3.27 7.04 -11.32
CA LYS A 55 4.36 7.50 -12.20
C LYS A 55 5.73 7.43 -11.51
N ARG A 56 5.75 7.47 -10.18
CA ARG A 56 6.96 7.54 -9.35
C ARG A 56 7.33 6.21 -8.70
N GLY A 57 6.65 5.12 -9.07
CA GLY A 57 6.92 3.78 -8.55
C GLY A 57 6.25 3.46 -7.21
N GLY A 58 5.46 4.37 -6.63
CA GLY A 58 4.75 4.16 -5.36
C GLY A 58 3.47 3.33 -5.46
N ILE A 59 3.13 2.81 -6.63
CA ILE A 59 2.02 1.87 -6.85
C ILE A 59 2.53 0.79 -7.80
N LYS A 60 2.54 -0.47 -7.36
CA LYS A 60 2.93 -1.61 -8.19
C LYS A 60 2.01 -2.80 -8.01
N VAL A 61 1.61 -3.37 -9.15
CA VAL A 61 0.97 -4.69 -9.21
C VAL A 61 2.09 -5.72 -9.12
N VAL A 62 1.93 -6.70 -8.23
CA VAL A 62 2.90 -7.74 -7.95
C VAL A 62 2.23 -9.11 -8.06
N ASN A 63 2.97 -10.09 -8.57
CA ASN A 63 2.46 -11.42 -8.89
C ASN A 63 3.01 -12.51 -7.97
N SER A 64 3.87 -12.14 -7.01
CA SER A 64 4.43 -13.05 -6.02
C SER A 64 4.63 -12.38 -4.67
N ILE A 65 4.68 -13.19 -3.61
CA ILE A 65 4.97 -12.72 -2.25
C ILE A 65 6.36 -12.07 -2.19
N GLY A 66 7.36 -12.67 -2.84
CA GLY A 66 8.72 -12.12 -2.86
C GLY A 66 8.79 -10.74 -3.51
N GLU A 67 8.09 -10.55 -4.64
CA GLU A 67 8.00 -9.24 -5.30
C GLU A 67 7.30 -8.20 -4.40
N ALA A 68 6.25 -8.60 -3.67
CA ALA A 68 5.57 -7.72 -2.73
C ALA A 68 6.51 -7.23 -1.61
N GLN A 69 7.30 -8.14 -1.03
CA GLN A 69 8.26 -7.83 0.03
C GLN A 69 9.42 -6.95 -0.47
N GLU A 70 9.93 -7.21 -1.66
CA GLU A 70 10.98 -6.41 -2.29
C GLU A 70 10.52 -4.97 -2.52
N ILE A 71 9.36 -4.79 -3.16
CA ILE A 71 8.79 -3.47 -3.44
C ILE A 71 8.51 -2.71 -2.14
N ALA A 72 7.91 -3.37 -1.15
CA ALA A 72 7.63 -2.71 0.11
C ALA A 72 8.91 -2.31 0.87
N SER A 73 9.93 -3.17 0.87
CA SER A 73 11.23 -2.85 1.48
C SER A 73 11.87 -1.64 0.83
N ALA A 74 11.87 -1.55 -0.51
CA ALA A 74 12.36 -0.39 -1.23
C ALA A 74 11.59 0.88 -0.84
N LEU A 75 10.26 0.82 -0.79
CA LEU A 75 9.43 1.96 -0.40
C LEU A 75 9.72 2.43 1.03
N PHE A 76 9.86 1.51 1.99
CA PHE A 76 10.16 1.87 3.38
C PHE A 76 11.56 2.47 3.55
N ASN A 77 12.55 1.99 2.79
CA ASN A 77 13.93 2.47 2.87
C ASN A 77 14.14 3.81 2.14
N ASP A 78 13.65 3.90 0.90
CA ASP A 78 13.93 5.04 0.02
C ASP A 78 12.90 6.16 0.15
N GLY A 79 11.74 5.84 0.75
CA GLY A 79 10.58 6.71 0.72
C GLY A 79 10.03 6.87 -0.70
N LEU A 80 9.28 7.95 -0.93
CA LEU A 80 8.75 8.28 -2.23
C LEU A 80 8.81 9.78 -2.48
N THR A 81 9.73 10.21 -3.35
CA THR A 81 9.86 11.63 -3.76
C THR A 81 10.20 12.58 -2.60
N GLY A 82 11.02 12.13 -1.65
CA GLY A 82 11.41 12.92 -0.47
C GLY A 82 10.39 12.88 0.67
N GLU A 83 9.29 12.13 0.53
CA GLU A 83 8.40 11.80 1.64
C GLU A 83 8.73 10.41 2.20
N PRO A 84 8.89 10.26 3.52
CA PRO A 84 9.06 8.95 4.12
C PRO A 84 7.78 8.13 3.94
N VAL A 85 7.93 6.87 3.57
CA VAL A 85 6.82 5.91 3.55
C VAL A 85 6.91 5.11 4.83
N SER A 86 5.95 5.28 5.74
CA SER A 86 5.87 4.51 6.99
C SER A 86 4.86 3.36 6.93
N LYS A 87 3.99 3.38 5.91
CA LYS A 87 2.96 2.37 5.66
C LYS A 87 2.78 2.12 4.18
N VAL A 88 2.47 0.87 3.83
CA VAL A 88 1.95 0.50 2.51
C VAL A 88 0.58 -0.14 2.67
N LEU A 89 -0.29 0.06 1.68
CA LEU A 89 -1.55 -0.64 1.53
C LEU A 89 -1.35 -1.76 0.50
N VAL A 90 -1.66 -2.99 0.90
CA VAL A 90 -1.72 -4.17 0.03
C VAL A 90 -3.19 -4.40 -0.32
N GLU A 91 -3.52 -4.48 -1.61
CA GLU A 91 -4.89 -4.58 -2.13
C GLU A 91 -4.97 -5.41 -3.41
#